data_AF-A0AAJ0U8Q2-F1
#
_entry.id   AF-A0AAJ0U8Q2-F1
#
_cell.length_a   1.000
_cell.length_b   1.000
_cell.length_c   1.000
_cell.angle_alpha   90.00
_cell.angle_beta   90.00
_cell.angle_gamma   90.00
#
_symmetry.space_group_name_H-M   'P 1'
#
loop_
_entity.id
_entity.type
_entity.pdbx_description
1 polymer ?
#
loop_
_entity_poly.entity_id
_entity_poly.type
_entity_poly.pdbx_seq_one_letter_code
_entity_poly.pdbx_strand_id
1 'polypeptide(L)'
;MEEYHHHFQTATSANPELSEAYIRGLFKTEASWRNMERMNEELEMSGDGYQRLQQFISDAPWSASALISDLAVKTSEFYASQPTYQRRDVGSILDESAHLKKGKQSVGVARQYAGVIGKVENCQVGVYASLVWN
;
A
#
# COMPACT_ATOMS: atom_id res chain seq x y z
N MET A 1 8.08 -12.49 1.14
CA MET A 1 7.60 -12.00 -0.17
C MET A 1 7.26 -13.14 -1.12
N GLU A 2 8.07 -14.21 -1.15
CA GLU A 2 7.85 -15.37 -2.04
C GLU A 2 6.43 -15.94 -2.03
N GLU A 3 5.84 -16.06 -0.85
CA GLU A 3 4.46 -16.54 -0.67
C GLU A 3 3.42 -15.71 -1.45
N TYR A 4 3.68 -14.42 -1.68
CA TYR A 4 2.78 -13.50 -2.38
C TYR A 4 3.11 -13.35 -3.87
N HIS A 5 4.15 -14.02 -4.38
CA HIS A 5 4.57 -13.88 -5.78
C HIS A 5 3.45 -14.22 -6.77
N HIS A 6 2.55 -15.13 -6.41
CA HIS A 6 1.41 -15.51 -7.22
C HIS A 6 0.45 -14.35 -7.52
N HIS A 7 0.41 -13.31 -6.67
CA HIS A 7 -0.36 -12.10 -6.94
C HIS A 7 0.25 -11.21 -8.02
N PHE A 8 1.57 -11.28 -8.23
CA PHE A 8 2.33 -10.43 -9.17
C PHE A 8 2.62 -11.13 -10.50
N GLN A 9 1.82 -12.14 -10.85
CA GLN A 9 1.90 -12.86 -12.10
C GLN A 9 0.91 -12.29 -13.12
N THR A 10 1.38 -12.16 -14.35
CA THR A 10 0.58 -11.81 -15.52
C THR A 10 0.58 -13.00 -16.48
N ALA A 11 -0.27 -12.97 -17.51
CA ALA A 11 -0.31 -14.03 -18.51
C ALA A 11 1.02 -14.20 -19.29
N THR A 12 1.84 -13.15 -19.35
CA THR A 12 3.07 -13.10 -20.18
C THR A 12 4.36 -12.95 -19.38
N SER A 13 4.29 -12.57 -18.10
CA SER A 13 5.46 -12.47 -17.21
C SER A 13 5.09 -12.53 -15.72
N ALA A 14 6.02 -12.98 -14.90
CA ALA A 14 5.97 -12.81 -13.45
C ALA A 14 6.92 -11.69 -13.04
N ASN A 15 6.48 -10.76 -12.20
CA ASN A 15 7.29 -9.61 -11.78
C ASN A 15 7.57 -9.56 -10.26
N PRO A 16 7.99 -10.67 -9.61
CA PRO A 16 8.24 -10.68 -8.18
C PRO A 16 9.37 -9.70 -7.78
N GLU A 17 10.42 -9.58 -8.60
CA GLU A 17 11.50 -8.62 -8.37
C GLU A 17 11.00 -7.17 -8.30
N LEU A 18 10.06 -6.78 -9.17
CA LEU A 18 9.52 -5.42 -9.16
C LEU A 18 8.63 -5.17 -7.94
N SER A 19 7.89 -6.18 -7.49
CA SER A 19 7.12 -6.08 -6.24
C SER A 19 8.02 -5.88 -5.03
N GLU A 20 9.14 -6.61 -4.96
CA GLU A 20 10.12 -6.46 -3.89
C GLU A 20 10.84 -5.12 -3.99
N ALA A 21 11.28 -4.72 -5.18
CA ALA A 21 11.91 -3.43 -5.42
C ALA A 21 10.99 -2.28 -4.97
N TYR A 22 9.71 -2.30 -5.36
CA TYR A 22 8.75 -1.27 -4.97
C TYR A 22 8.59 -1.16 -3.44
N ILE A 23 8.42 -2.29 -2.75
CA ILE A 23 8.28 -2.32 -1.29
C ILE A 23 9.57 -1.84 -0.62
N ARG A 24 10.73 -2.32 -1.07
CA ARG A 24 12.03 -1.87 -0.55
C ARG A 24 12.24 -0.38 -0.78
N GLY A 25 11.84 0.14 -1.93
CA GLY A 25 11.88 1.58 -2.24
C GLY A 25 11.02 2.40 -1.29
N LEU A 26 9.79 1.94 -1.00
CA LEU A 26 8.90 2.59 -0.02
C LEU A 26 9.51 2.67 1.38
N PHE A 27 10.26 1.64 1.80
CA PHE A 27 10.91 1.62 3.11
C PHE A 27 12.23 2.38 3.18
N LYS A 28 13.04 2.31 2.12
CA LYS A 28 14.36 2.95 2.08
C LYS A 28 14.28 4.45 1.85
N THR A 29 13.42 4.89 0.94
CA THR A 29 13.35 6.30 0.58
C THR A 29 12.67 7.11 1.68
N GLU A 30 13.29 8.24 2.04
CA GLU A 30 12.75 9.19 3.01
C GLU A 30 11.32 9.62 2.65
N ALA A 31 10.47 9.78 3.67
CA ALA A 31 9.03 9.96 3.48
C ALA A 31 8.64 11.12 2.56
N SER A 32 9.37 12.25 2.58
CA SER A 32 9.13 13.41 1.71
C SER A 32 9.60 13.22 0.27
N TRP A 33 10.34 12.15 -0.02
CA TRP A 33 11.02 11.91 -1.29
C TRP A 33 10.63 10.58 -1.94
N ARG A 34 9.61 9.88 -1.41
CA ARG A 34 9.06 8.62 -1.97
C ARG A 34 8.37 8.85 -3.31
N ASN A 35 9.18 9.06 -4.34
CA ASN A 35 8.77 9.03 -5.74
C ASN A 35 9.60 7.96 -6.47
N MET A 36 9.13 7.52 -7.64
CA MET A 36 9.73 6.40 -8.37
C MET A 36 11.17 6.67 -8.79
N GLU A 37 11.53 7.92 -9.08
CA GLU A 37 12.90 8.31 -9.45
C GLU A 37 13.85 8.03 -8.28
N ARG A 38 13.51 8.53 -7.09
CA ARG A 38 14.31 8.32 -5.88
C ARG A 38 14.40 6.85 -5.49
N MET A 39 13.30 6.09 -5.65
CA MET A 39 13.34 4.65 -5.41
C MET A 39 14.28 3.94 -6.40
N ASN A 40 14.25 4.30 -7.68
CA ASN A 40 15.13 3.75 -8.70
C ASN A 40 16.61 4.02 -8.40
N GLU A 41 16.95 5.25 -7.99
CA GLU A 41 18.29 5.65 -7.58
C GLU A 41 18.78 4.90 -6.32
N GLU A 42 17.98 4.92 -5.23
CA GLU A 42 18.30 4.29 -3.94
C GLU A 42 18.46 2.76 -4.00
N LEU A 43 17.77 2.14 -4.95
CA LEU A 43 17.83 0.70 -5.19
C LEU A 43 18.88 0.32 -6.24
N GLU A 44 19.56 1.30 -6.84
CA GLU A 44 20.55 1.10 -7.90
C GLU A 44 20.02 0.20 -9.02
N MET A 45 18.77 0.42 -9.43
CA MET A 45 18.13 -0.43 -10.43
C MET A 45 18.81 -0.26 -11.78
N SER A 46 19.06 -1.38 -12.46
CA SER A 46 19.75 -1.40 -13.74
C SER A 46 18.82 -1.06 -14.92
N GLY A 47 19.39 -0.41 -15.93
CA GLY A 47 18.69 -0.08 -17.17
C GLY A 47 17.49 0.85 -16.92
N ASP A 48 16.35 0.52 -17.51
CA ASP A 48 15.12 1.33 -17.44
C ASP A 48 14.28 0.99 -16.20
N GLY A 49 14.91 0.99 -15.02
CA GLY A 49 14.28 0.61 -13.76
C GLY A 49 13.09 1.50 -13.38
N TYR A 50 13.18 2.80 -13.67
CA TYR A 50 12.10 3.77 -13.49
C TYR A 50 10.84 3.36 -14.27
N GLN A 51 10.96 3.14 -15.59
CA GLN A 51 9.82 2.80 -16.44
C GLN A 51 9.21 1.45 -16.05
N ARG A 52 10.06 0.48 -15.67
CA ARG A 52 9.62 -0.82 -15.18
C ARG A 52 8.81 -0.70 -13.89
N LEU A 53 9.28 0.09 -12.91
CA LEU A 53 8.53 0.35 -11.68
C LEU A 53 7.22 1.08 -11.97
N GLN A 54 7.25 2.08 -12.84
CA GLN A 54 6.05 2.83 -13.25
C GLN A 54 4.99 1.88 -13.82
N GLN A 55 5.34 1.12 -14.87
CA GLN A 55 4.42 0.17 -15.48
C GLN A 55 3.91 -0.88 -14.48
N PHE A 56 4.76 -1.30 -13.54
CA PHE A 56 4.37 -2.23 -12.50
C PHE A 56 3.28 -1.65 -11.57
N ILE A 57 3.35 -0.39 -11.15
CA ILE A 57 2.33 0.21 -10.26
C ILE A 57 1.10 0.74 -11.03
N SER A 58 1.23 1.10 -12.31
CA SER A 58 0.13 1.69 -13.09
C SER A 58 -0.66 0.68 -13.93
N ASP A 59 0.02 -0.06 -14.80
CA ASP A 59 -0.62 -0.76 -15.92
C ASP A 59 -0.53 -2.29 -15.82
N ALA A 60 0.35 -2.81 -14.98
CA ALA A 60 0.50 -4.25 -14.80
C ALA A 60 -0.80 -4.86 -14.24
N PRO A 61 -1.31 -5.96 -14.81
CA PRO A 61 -2.65 -6.49 -14.52
C PRO A 61 -2.73 -7.32 -13.22
N TRP A 62 -1.92 -7.02 -12.19
CA TRP A 62 -2.05 -7.68 -10.89
C TRP A 62 -3.14 -7.03 -10.03
N SER A 63 -3.78 -7.83 -9.19
CA SER A 63 -4.91 -7.37 -8.38
C SER A 63 -4.46 -6.96 -6.98
N ALA A 64 -4.43 -5.65 -6.72
CA ALA A 64 -4.18 -5.12 -5.38
C ALA A 64 -5.23 -5.60 -4.36
N SER A 65 -6.50 -5.71 -4.77
CA SER A 65 -7.57 -6.19 -3.88
C SER A 65 -7.41 -7.67 -3.53
N ALA A 66 -6.92 -8.51 -4.45
CA ALA A 66 -6.62 -9.91 -4.17
C ALA A 66 -5.46 -10.04 -3.17
N LEU A 67 -4.38 -9.28 -3.37
CA LEU A 67 -3.25 -9.26 -2.45
C LEU A 67 -3.66 -8.79 -1.04
N ILE A 68 -4.44 -7.71 -0.95
CA ILE A 68 -4.93 -7.18 0.32
C ILE A 68 -5.85 -8.21 1.02
N SER A 69 -6.71 -8.89 0.27
CA SER A 69 -7.61 -9.91 0.82
C SER A 69 -6.85 -11.11 1.38
N ASP A 70 -5.86 -11.62 0.63
CA ASP A 70 -4.99 -12.72 1.07
C ASP A 70 -4.19 -12.32 2.33
N LEU A 71 -3.61 -11.12 2.34
CA LEU A 71 -2.88 -10.59 3.50
C LEU A 71 -3.79 -10.46 4.73
N ALA A 72 -5.05 -10.04 4.55
CA ALA A 72 -6.00 -9.92 5.65
C ALA A 72 -6.34 -11.30 6.27
N VAL A 73 -6.57 -12.32 5.43
CA VAL A 73 -6.81 -13.70 5.89
C VAL A 73 -5.59 -14.21 6.65
N LYS A 74 -4.39 -14.09 6.08
CA LYS A 74 -3.14 -14.53 6.71
C LYS A 74 -2.83 -13.81 8.01
N THR A 75 -3.13 -12.51 8.10
CA THR A 75 -2.99 -11.76 9.36
C THR A 75 -3.93 -12.32 10.43
N SER A 76 -5.17 -12.65 10.07
CA SER A 76 -6.12 -13.27 10.99
C SER A 76 -5.67 -14.68 11.42
N GLU A 77 -5.15 -15.49 10.51
CA GLU A 77 -4.60 -16.82 10.82
C GLU A 77 -3.35 -16.71 11.71
N PHE A 78 -2.48 -15.75 11.41
CA PHE A 78 -1.30 -15.46 12.23
C PHE A 78 -1.69 -15.11 13.66
N TYR A 79 -2.70 -14.25 13.87
CA TYR A 79 -3.23 -13.98 15.21
C TYR A 79 -3.79 -15.25 15.85
N ALA A 80 -4.60 -16.04 15.12
CA ALA A 80 -5.19 -17.27 15.64
C ALA A 80 -4.16 -18.33 16.07
N SER A 81 -2.95 -18.28 15.50
CA SER A 81 -1.86 -19.19 15.86
C SER A 81 -1.12 -18.82 17.15
N GLN A 82 -1.39 -17.64 17.73
CA GLN A 82 -0.68 -17.18 18.92
C GLN A 82 -1.18 -17.87 20.21
N PRO A 83 -0.30 -18.20 21.17
CA PRO A 83 -0.69 -18.97 22.36
C PRO A 83 -1.76 -18.31 23.24
N THR A 84 -1.78 -16.97 23.30
CA THR A 84 -2.72 -16.19 24.12
C THR A 84 -3.96 -15.77 23.35
N TYR A 85 -4.13 -16.23 22.11
CA TYR A 85 -5.21 -15.80 21.24
C TYR A 85 -6.58 -16.20 21.81
N GLN A 86 -7.46 -15.21 21.91
CA GLN A 86 -8.89 -15.44 22.09
C GLN A 86 -9.62 -14.61 21.06
N ARG A 87 -10.55 -15.24 20.33
CA ARG A 87 -11.32 -14.56 19.27
C ARG A 87 -12.01 -13.27 19.74
N ARG A 88 -12.38 -13.20 21.03
CA ARG A 88 -13.02 -12.03 21.65
C ARG A 88 -12.10 -10.82 21.79
N ASP A 89 -10.78 -11.01 21.73
CA ASP A 89 -9.77 -9.96 21.87
C ASP A 89 -9.37 -9.37 20.51
N VAL A 90 -9.93 -9.89 19.41
CA VAL A 90 -9.72 -9.40 18.05
C VAL A 90 -10.84 -8.46 17.65
N GLY A 91 -10.47 -7.30 17.13
CA GLY A 91 -11.41 -6.29 16.65
C GLY A 91 -10.97 -5.67 15.33
N SER A 92 -11.89 -4.92 14.72
CA SER A 92 -11.58 -4.06 13.58
C SER A 92 -11.75 -2.60 13.98
N ILE A 93 -10.71 -1.81 13.77
CA ILE A 93 -10.77 -0.36 13.89
C ILE A 93 -11.12 0.20 12.52
N LEU A 94 -12.17 1.01 12.46
CA LEU A 94 -12.54 1.80 11.30
C LEU A 94 -12.29 3.26 11.64
N ASP A 95 -11.47 3.92 10.85
CA ASP A 95 -11.13 5.33 11.07
C ASP A 95 -11.04 6.08 9.74
N GLU A 96 -11.48 7.34 9.76
CA GLU A 96 -11.33 8.23 8.62
C GLU A 96 -9.99 8.95 8.71
N SER A 97 -9.31 9.14 7.58
CA SER A 97 -8.08 9.92 7.54
C SER A 97 -8.05 10.83 6.32
N ALA A 98 -7.74 12.10 6.58
CA ALA A 98 -7.68 13.14 5.57
C ALA A 98 -6.22 13.47 5.21
N HIS A 99 -5.92 13.43 3.92
CA HIS A 99 -4.62 13.80 3.36
C HIS A 99 -4.75 15.14 2.65
N LEU A 100 -4.08 16.18 3.14
CA LEU A 100 -4.10 17.50 2.51
C LEU A 100 -3.45 17.46 1.13
N LYS A 101 -4.06 18.15 0.15
CA LYS A 101 -3.58 18.18 -1.23
C LYS A 101 -3.57 19.60 -1.77
N LYS A 102 -2.57 19.91 -2.60
CA LYS A 102 -2.51 21.14 -3.39
C LYS A 102 -2.73 20.75 -4.87
N GLY A 103 -3.96 20.89 -5.36
CA GLY A 103 -4.33 20.56 -6.74
C GLY A 103 -5.55 19.66 -6.86
N LYS A 104 -5.87 19.25 -8.10
CA LYS A 104 -7.09 18.52 -8.48
C LYS A 104 -6.85 17.16 -9.17
N GLN A 105 -5.59 16.74 -9.26
CA GLN A 105 -5.19 15.57 -10.07
C GLN A 105 -5.14 14.26 -9.27
N SER A 106 -5.31 14.30 -7.95
CA SER A 106 -5.41 13.08 -7.14
C SER A 106 -6.86 12.58 -7.10
N VAL A 107 -7.06 11.26 -7.21
CA VAL A 107 -8.38 10.64 -7.10
C VAL A 107 -9.03 11.01 -5.76
N GLY A 108 -10.32 11.35 -5.77
CA GLY A 108 -11.09 11.67 -4.56
C GLY A 108 -10.68 12.99 -3.86
N VAL A 109 -9.84 13.82 -4.50
CA VAL A 109 -9.49 15.14 -3.95
C VAL A 109 -10.63 16.13 -4.15
N ALA A 110 -11.06 16.78 -3.06
CA ALA A 110 -12.07 17.83 -3.09
C ALA A 110 -11.98 18.68 -1.82
N ARG A 111 -12.74 19.78 -1.76
CA ARG A 111 -12.95 20.50 -0.49
C ARG A 111 -13.86 19.67 0.42
N GLN A 112 -13.29 19.07 1.45
CA GLN A 112 -13.96 18.17 2.39
C GLN A 112 -13.50 18.52 3.82
N TYR A 113 -14.23 18.08 4.84
CA TYR A 113 -13.79 18.28 6.23
C TYR A 113 -12.54 17.44 6.48
N ALA A 114 -11.42 18.10 6.80
CA ALA A 114 -10.16 17.45 7.10
C ALA A 114 -9.95 17.41 8.62
N GLY A 115 -10.26 16.27 9.25
CA GLY A 115 -10.16 16.09 10.70
C GLY A 115 -8.80 16.53 11.29
N VAL A 116 -7.70 16.24 10.57
CA VAL A 116 -6.32 16.60 10.95
C VAL A 116 -6.09 18.11 11.16
N ILE A 117 -6.90 18.97 10.54
CA ILE A 117 -6.81 20.44 10.68
C ILE A 117 -8.12 21.08 11.17
N GLY A 118 -9.14 20.27 11.51
CA GLY A 118 -10.41 20.74 12.08
C GLY A 118 -11.23 21.67 11.19
N LYS A 119 -11.06 21.62 9.86
CA LYS A 119 -11.78 22.52 8.93
C LYS A 119 -11.97 21.91 7.54
N VAL A 120 -12.83 22.53 6.75
CA VAL A 120 -12.98 22.21 5.32
C VAL A 120 -11.77 22.71 4.55
N GLU A 121 -11.07 21.81 3.87
CA GLU A 121 -9.94 22.13 3.00
C GLU A 121 -9.86 21.17 1.81
N ASN A 122 -9.06 21.53 0.81
CA ASN A 122 -8.74 20.61 -0.28
C ASN A 122 -7.93 19.41 0.23
N CYS A 123 -8.58 18.26 0.32
CA CYS A 123 -8.01 17.03 0.83
C CYS A 123 -8.61 15.81 0.13
N GLN A 124 -7.93 14.68 0.29
CA GLN A 124 -8.43 13.36 -0.02
C GLN A 124 -8.76 12.67 1.30
N VAL A 125 -10.01 12.26 1.48
CA VAL A 125 -10.46 11.53 2.68
C VAL A 125 -10.65 10.07 2.29
N GLY A 126 -10.08 9.17 3.10
CA GLY A 126 -10.29 7.73 2.99
C GLY A 126 -10.75 7.16 4.33
N VAL A 127 -11.57 6.11 4.28
CA VAL A 127 -11.88 5.28 5.46
C VAL A 127 -10.98 4.07 5.41
N TYR A 128 -10.27 3.82 6.51
CA TYR A 128 -9.30 2.75 6.65
C TYR A 128 -9.81 1.73 7.67
N ALA A 129 -9.52 0.46 7.42
CA ALA A 129 -9.82 -0.63 8.33
C ALA A 129 -8.52 -1.30 8.77
N SER A 130 -8.38 -1.56 10.07
CA SER A 130 -7.25 -2.29 10.63
C SER A 130 -7.75 -3.42 11.53
N LEU A 131 -7.21 -4.61 11.33
CA LEU A 131 -7.40 -5.74 12.25
C LEU A 131 -6.44 -5.55 13.42
N VAL A 132 -6.97 -5.57 14.65
CA VAL A 132 -6.17 -5.42 15.88
C VAL A 132 -6.44 -6.58 16.83
N TRP A 133 -5.43 -6.95 17.60
CA TRP A 133 -5.52 -7.93 18.68
C TRP A 133 -4.81 -7.36 19.90
N ASN A 134 -5.51 -7.34 21.04
CA ASN A 134 -5.06 -6.80 22.32
C ASN A 134 -4.65 -7.91 23.29
#